data_AF-A0A2M7TJ68-F1
#
_entry.id   AF-A0A2M7TJ68-F1
#
_cell.length_a   1.000
_cell.length_b   1.000
_cell.length_c   1.000
_cell.angle_alpha   90.00
_cell.angle_beta   90.00
_cell.angle_gamma   90.00
#
_symmetry.space_group_name_H-M   'P 1'
#
loop_
_entity.id
_entity.type
_entity.pdbx_description
1 polymer ?
#
loop_
_entity_poly.entity_id
_entity_poly.type
_entity_poly.pdbx_seq_one_letter_code
_entity_poly.pdbx_strand_id
1 'polypeptide(L)'
;MKTIILPGYSVHNQEWALEVKKSLSFKQSVLVHQWRHWQLGGTLHPKHEIAGILKEIGRDKVNIIAKSVGTMICMLILSEIPDKINKIILCGIPTVSAERLALFKEALKNFPAGNIVCFQNIRDPFAGYAEVKKFLSLVNPEIKIIKMPQSDHHYPYFAEFQKFLFDY
;
A
#
# COMPACT_ATOMS: atom_id res chain seq x y z
N MET A 1 9.50 -4.58 15.16
CA MET A 1 8.59 -4.00 14.13
C MET A 1 9.01 -4.54 12.78
N LYS A 2 8.07 -4.94 11.92
CA LYS A 2 8.34 -5.43 10.57
C LYS A 2 7.56 -4.64 9.54
N THR A 3 7.96 -4.72 8.27
CA THR A 3 7.22 -4.10 7.17
C THR A 3 6.71 -5.19 6.24
N ILE A 4 5.44 -5.12 5.88
CA ILE A 4 4.82 -5.98 4.88
C ILE A 4 4.63 -5.19 3.60
N ILE A 5 5.02 -5.78 2.48
CA ILE A 5 4.81 -5.24 1.14
C ILE A 5 3.64 -6.00 0.51
N LEU A 6 2.61 -5.25 0.10
CA LEU A 6 1.41 -5.71 -0.61
C LEU A 6 1.51 -5.26 -2.07
N PRO A 7 1.95 -6.14 -3.00
CA PRO A 7 2.25 -5.75 -4.37
C PRO A 7 1.00 -5.49 -5.23
N GLY A 8 1.20 -5.10 -6.49
CA GLY A 8 0.12 -5.03 -7.48
C GLY A 8 -0.44 -6.39 -7.88
N TYR A 9 -1.50 -6.41 -8.69
CA TYR A 9 -2.24 -7.64 -9.03
C TYR A 9 -1.43 -8.66 -9.83
N SER A 10 -0.60 -8.22 -10.77
CA SER A 10 0.11 -9.09 -11.72
C SER A 10 1.43 -9.60 -11.15
N VAL A 11 1.83 -10.82 -11.54
CA VAL A 11 3.04 -11.51 -11.03
C VAL A 11 4.32 -10.71 -11.18
N HIS A 12 4.49 -9.91 -12.23
CA HIS A 12 5.67 -9.04 -12.40
C HIS A 12 5.84 -8.02 -11.26
N ASN A 13 4.79 -7.72 -10.48
CA ASN A 13 4.92 -6.86 -9.29
C ASN A 13 5.67 -7.56 -8.14
N GLN A 14 5.89 -8.87 -8.22
CA GLN A 14 6.76 -9.59 -7.30
C GLN A 14 8.19 -9.07 -7.39
N GLU A 15 8.71 -8.80 -8.59
CA GLU A 15 10.05 -8.26 -8.81
C GLU A 15 10.19 -6.89 -8.14
N TRP A 16 9.26 -5.97 -8.42
CA TRP A 16 9.19 -4.66 -7.74
C TRP A 16 9.20 -4.81 -6.22
N ALA A 17 8.40 -5.73 -5.66
CA ALA A 17 8.33 -5.92 -4.21
C ALA A 17 9.63 -6.48 -3.62
N LEU A 18 10.33 -7.34 -4.36
CA LEU A 18 11.64 -7.86 -3.98
C LEU A 18 12.72 -6.77 -4.03
N GLU A 19 12.67 -5.86 -5.00
CA GLU A 19 13.56 -4.69 -5.06
C GLU A 19 13.33 -3.73 -3.89
N VAL A 20 12.06 -3.46 -3.56
CA VAL A 20 11.70 -2.68 -2.35
C VAL A 20 12.25 -3.37 -1.11
N LYS A 21 12.03 -4.68 -0.97
CA LYS A 21 12.56 -5.46 0.17
C LYS A 21 14.08 -5.37 0.28
N LYS A 22 14.81 -5.57 -0.82
CA LYS A 22 16.28 -5.49 -0.87
C LYS A 22 16.77 -4.09 -0.48
N SER A 23 16.04 -3.06 -0.87
CA SER A 23 16.38 -1.68 -0.51
C SER A 23 16.13 -1.39 0.97
N LEU A 24 15.13 -2.04 1.60
CA LEU A 24 14.75 -1.82 3.01
C LEU A 24 15.46 -2.75 4.01
N SER A 25 16.04 -3.87 3.56
CA SER A 25 16.45 -4.99 4.42
C SER A 25 17.55 -4.69 5.43
N PHE A 26 18.20 -3.54 5.37
CA PHE A 26 19.29 -3.18 6.28
C PHE A 26 18.84 -2.76 7.69
N LYS A 27 17.53 -2.55 7.94
CA LYS A 27 17.05 -1.95 9.22
C LYS A 27 15.92 -2.68 9.93
N GLN A 28 15.15 -3.54 9.25
CA GLN A 28 14.05 -4.28 9.87
C GLN A 28 13.69 -5.53 9.04
N SER A 29 12.92 -6.43 9.65
CA SER A 29 12.31 -7.55 8.93
C SER A 29 11.32 -7.01 7.89
N VAL A 30 11.50 -7.42 6.63
CA VAL A 30 10.62 -7.05 5.51
C VAL A 30 10.10 -8.31 4.84
N LEU A 31 8.77 -8.42 4.79
CA LEU A 31 8.04 -9.52 4.17
C LEU A 31 7.38 -9.02 2.89
N VAL A 32 7.52 -9.79 1.82
CA VAL A 32 6.75 -9.59 0.59
C VAL A 32 5.63 -10.61 0.62
N HIS A 33 4.39 -10.14 0.70
CA HIS A 33 3.25 -11.02 0.58
C HIS A 33 3.17 -11.55 -0.85
N GLN A 34 3.04 -12.87 -0.98
CA GLN A 34 2.88 -13.55 -2.26
C GLN A 34 1.41 -13.84 -2.46
N TRP A 35 0.77 -13.16 -3.42
CA TRP A 35 -0.66 -13.40 -3.67
C TRP A 35 -0.90 -14.86 -4.05
N ARG A 36 -1.95 -15.45 -3.50
CA ARG A 36 -2.29 -16.86 -3.75
C ARG A 36 -2.51 -17.14 -5.24
N HIS A 37 -3.17 -16.21 -5.95
CA HIS A 37 -3.48 -16.40 -7.38
C HIS A 37 -2.23 -16.37 -8.28
N TRP A 38 -1.10 -15.83 -7.81
CA TRP A 38 0.16 -15.96 -8.54
C TRP A 38 0.69 -17.39 -8.57
N GLN A 39 0.45 -18.13 -7.49
CA GLN A 39 0.98 -19.49 -7.30
C GLN A 39 0.03 -20.55 -7.85
N LEU A 40 -1.27 -20.36 -7.64
CA LEU A 40 -2.30 -21.35 -7.96
C LEU A 40 -3.07 -21.04 -9.25
N GLY A 41 -2.81 -19.88 -9.87
CA GLY A 41 -3.65 -19.34 -10.93
C GLY A 41 -4.99 -18.79 -10.40
N GLY A 42 -5.82 -18.27 -11.31
CA GLY A 42 -7.14 -17.73 -11.00
C GLY A 42 -7.12 -16.23 -10.68
N THR A 43 -8.06 -15.80 -9.84
CA THR A 43 -8.28 -14.38 -9.51
C THR A 43 -8.02 -14.08 -8.05
N LEU A 44 -7.73 -12.82 -7.73
CA LEU A 44 -7.52 -12.37 -6.37
C LEU A 44 -8.82 -12.49 -5.56
N HIS A 45 -8.76 -13.20 -4.43
CA HIS A 45 -9.88 -13.36 -3.50
C HIS A 45 -9.56 -12.67 -2.17
N PRO A 46 -10.05 -11.44 -1.92
CA PRO A 46 -9.60 -10.62 -0.78
C PRO A 46 -9.65 -11.34 0.56
N LYS A 47 -10.72 -12.10 0.82
CA LYS A 47 -10.88 -12.86 2.08
C LYS A 47 -9.75 -13.86 2.33
N HIS A 48 -9.27 -14.55 1.30
CA HIS A 48 -8.17 -15.51 1.43
C HIS A 48 -6.83 -14.81 1.61
N GLU A 49 -6.59 -13.74 0.86
CA GLU A 49 -5.35 -12.97 0.97
C GLU A 49 -5.24 -12.31 2.35
N ILE A 50 -6.32 -11.69 2.84
CA ILE A 50 -6.37 -11.08 4.18
C ILE A 50 -6.05 -12.12 5.25
N ALA A 51 -6.68 -13.30 5.22
CA ALA A 51 -6.39 -14.36 6.20
C ALA A 51 -4.90 -14.80 6.16
N GLY A 52 -4.30 -14.89 4.97
CA GLY A 52 -2.88 -15.16 4.81
C GLY A 52 -2.00 -14.06 5.40
N ILE A 53 -2.31 -12.80 5.09
CA ILE A 53 -1.54 -11.64 5.56
C ILE A 53 -1.66 -11.49 7.08
N LEU A 54 -2.84 -11.69 7.68
CA LEU A 54 -3.00 -11.68 9.14
C LEU A 54 -2.14 -12.75 9.82
N LYS A 55 -2.00 -13.92 9.20
CA LYS A 55 -1.09 -14.98 9.67
C LYS A 55 0.38 -14.56 9.57
N GLU A 56 0.77 -13.92 8.47
CA GLU A 56 2.13 -13.36 8.29
C GLU A 56 2.44 -12.25 9.31
N ILE A 57 1.46 -11.39 9.62
CA ILE A 57 1.55 -10.34 10.65
C ILE A 57 1.69 -10.96 12.04
N GLY A 58 0.89 -11.97 12.37
CA GLY A 58 0.94 -12.62 13.67
C GLY A 58 0.64 -11.63 14.81
N ARG A 59 1.55 -11.52 15.78
CA ARG A 59 1.41 -10.62 16.95
C ARG A 59 2.16 -9.30 16.82
N ASP A 60 2.89 -9.09 15.73
CA ASP A 60 3.75 -7.91 15.57
C ASP A 60 2.96 -6.66 15.21
N LYS A 61 3.45 -5.49 15.66
CA LYS A 61 3.13 -4.21 15.01
C LYS A 61 3.91 -4.09 13.70
N VAL A 62 3.24 -3.61 12.65
CA VAL A 62 3.75 -3.61 11.28
C VAL A 62 3.58 -2.27 10.58
N ASN A 63 4.49 -1.96 9.66
CA ASN A 63 4.24 -0.98 8.61
C ASN A 63 3.74 -1.72 7.36
N ILE A 64 2.98 -1.03 6.51
CA ILE A 64 2.52 -1.57 5.22
C ILE A 64 3.01 -0.68 4.09
N ILE A 65 3.57 -1.29 3.04
CA ILE A 65 3.80 -0.66 1.74
C ILE A 65 2.86 -1.34 0.76
N ALA A 66 1.93 -0.61 0.19
CA ALA A 66 0.87 -1.15 -0.65
C ALA A 66 0.86 -0.51 -2.03
N LYS A 67 0.80 -1.32 -3.09
CA LYS A 67 0.78 -0.85 -4.48
C LYS A 67 -0.47 -1.34 -5.20
N SER A 68 -1.11 -0.47 -5.99
CA SER A 68 -2.23 -0.85 -6.86
C SER A 68 -3.35 -1.55 -6.09
N VAL A 69 -3.77 -2.76 -6.48
CA VAL A 69 -4.74 -3.60 -5.73
C VAL A 69 -4.36 -3.80 -4.25
N GLY A 70 -3.06 -3.84 -3.94
CA GLY A 70 -2.57 -3.93 -2.56
C GLY A 70 -3.05 -2.76 -1.68
N THR A 71 -3.34 -1.59 -2.26
CA THR A 71 -3.89 -0.44 -1.50
C THR A 71 -5.29 -0.72 -0.97
N MET A 72 -6.12 -1.42 -1.74
CA MET A 72 -7.46 -1.84 -1.31
C MET A 72 -7.36 -2.91 -0.22
N ILE A 73 -6.49 -3.89 -0.39
CA ILE A 73 -6.24 -4.93 0.61
C ILE A 73 -5.69 -4.32 1.91
N CYS A 74 -4.83 -3.31 1.82
CA CYS A 74 -4.34 -2.56 2.96
C CYS A 74 -5.48 -1.91 3.77
N MET A 75 -6.48 -1.32 3.11
CA MET A 75 -7.63 -0.72 3.81
C MET A 75 -8.44 -1.80 4.53
N LEU A 76 -8.67 -2.94 3.89
CA LEU A 76 -9.40 -4.06 4.51
C LEU A 76 -8.65 -4.63 5.72
N ILE A 77 -7.32 -4.78 5.64
CA ILE A 77 -6.49 -5.21 6.78
C ILE A 77 -6.53 -4.18 7.90
N LEU A 78 -6.44 -2.88 7.56
CA LEU A 78 -6.45 -1.82 8.54
C LEU A 78 -7.76 -1.80 9.34
N SER A 79 -8.89 -2.07 8.69
CA SER A 79 -10.19 -2.21 9.36
C SER A 79 -10.24 -3.41 10.32
N GLU A 80 -9.50 -4.48 10.07
CA GLU A 80 -9.49 -5.67 10.93
C GLU A 80 -8.53 -5.56 12.13
N ILE A 81 -7.38 -4.89 11.94
CA ILE A 81 -6.32 -4.83 12.96
C ILE A 81 -5.71 -3.43 13.10
N PRO A 82 -6.51 -2.37 13.34
CA PRO A 82 -6.03 -0.99 13.33
C PRO A 82 -4.86 -0.75 14.31
N ASP A 83 -4.92 -1.36 15.49
CA ASP A 83 -3.91 -1.20 16.55
C ASP A 83 -2.54 -1.83 16.22
N LYS A 84 -2.49 -2.70 15.21
CA LYS A 84 -1.25 -3.34 14.76
C LYS A 84 -0.56 -2.57 13.63
N ILE A 85 -1.24 -1.64 12.98
CA ILE A 85 -0.67 -0.89 11.85
C ILE A 85 -0.02 0.39 12.38
N ASN A 86 1.27 0.58 12.07
CA ASN A 86 2.05 1.72 12.52
C ASN A 86 2.13 2.84 11.47
N LYS A 87 2.67 2.53 10.28
CA LYS A 87 2.75 3.46 9.14
C LYS A 87 2.28 2.78 7.85
N ILE A 88 1.70 3.56 6.93
CA ILE A 88 1.19 3.10 5.62
C ILE A 88 1.81 3.93 4.49
N ILE A 89 2.36 3.25 3.51
CA ILE A 89 2.74 3.82 2.21
C ILE A 89 1.77 3.30 1.15
N LEU A 90 1.10 4.20 0.43
CA LEU A 90 0.20 3.90 -0.67
C LEU A 90 0.84 4.32 -2.00
N CYS A 91 1.04 3.40 -2.92
CA CYS A 91 1.63 3.65 -4.23
C CYS A 91 0.63 3.34 -5.34
N GLY A 92 0.35 4.31 -6.21
CA GLY A 92 -0.46 4.07 -7.39
C GLY A 92 -1.84 3.54 -7.07
N ILE A 93 -2.63 4.31 -6.31
CA ILE A 93 -4.04 3.95 -6.03
C ILE A 93 -4.76 3.86 -7.39
N PRO A 94 -5.26 2.68 -7.81
CA PRO A 94 -5.88 2.53 -9.10
C PRO A 94 -7.35 2.91 -9.02
N THR A 95 -7.90 3.50 -10.09
CA THR A 95 -9.33 3.71 -10.35
C THR A 95 -10.11 4.28 -9.15
N VAL A 96 -10.42 5.58 -9.15
CA VAL A 96 -11.21 6.16 -8.06
C VAL A 96 -12.71 5.89 -8.27
N SER A 97 -13.40 5.39 -7.25
CA SER A 97 -14.85 5.09 -7.30
C SER A 97 -15.54 5.46 -5.98
N ALA A 98 -16.87 5.56 -6.00
CA ALA A 98 -17.65 5.82 -4.79
C ALA A 98 -17.49 4.70 -3.74
N GLU A 99 -17.44 3.45 -4.18
CA GLU A 99 -17.20 2.29 -3.31
C GLU A 99 -15.81 2.35 -2.67
N ARG A 100 -14.76 2.62 -3.45
CA ARG A 100 -13.41 2.81 -2.90
C ARG A 100 -13.33 4.00 -1.97
N LEU A 101 -14.06 5.08 -2.26
CA LEU A 101 -14.11 6.26 -1.40
C LEU A 101 -14.72 5.91 -0.04
N ALA A 102 -15.82 5.16 -0.03
CA ALA A 102 -16.44 4.69 1.21
C ALA A 102 -15.50 3.77 2.00
N LEU A 103 -14.85 2.81 1.33
CA LEU A 103 -13.88 1.91 1.97
C LEU A 103 -12.71 2.68 2.61
N PHE A 104 -12.10 3.61 1.89
CA PHE A 104 -10.97 4.39 2.39
C PHE A 104 -11.39 5.31 3.54
N LYS A 105 -12.56 5.96 3.43
CA LYS A 105 -13.10 6.80 4.51
C LYS A 105 -13.29 6.01 5.79
N GLU A 106 -13.89 4.83 5.71
CA GLU A 106 -14.14 4.02 6.89
C GLU A 106 -12.83 3.50 7.49
N ALA A 107 -11.95 2.90 6.68
CA ALA A 107 -10.69 2.34 7.16
C ALA A 107 -9.76 3.40 7.78
N LEU A 108 -9.74 4.62 7.24
CA LEU A 108 -8.82 5.68 7.66
C LEU A 108 -9.44 6.67 8.67
N LYS A 109 -10.71 6.52 9.04
CA LYS A 109 -11.46 7.46 9.89
C LYS A 109 -10.72 7.82 11.18
N ASN A 110 -10.11 6.84 11.83
CA ASN A 110 -9.41 6.99 13.10
C ASN A 110 -7.89 6.75 12.98
N PHE A 111 -7.36 6.58 11.76
CA PHE A 111 -5.94 6.34 11.56
C PHE A 111 -5.19 7.67 11.41
N PRO A 112 -4.09 7.91 12.14
CA PRO A 112 -3.39 9.19 12.09
C PRO A 112 -2.89 9.53 10.68
N ALA A 113 -3.29 10.68 10.15
CA ALA A 113 -2.91 11.10 8.79
C ALA A 113 -1.39 11.21 8.60
N GLY A 114 -0.66 11.62 9.64
CA GLY A 114 0.81 11.68 9.64
C GLY A 114 1.49 10.31 9.50
N ASN A 115 0.77 9.22 9.78
CA ASN A 115 1.24 7.85 9.60
C ASN A 115 0.90 7.29 8.21
N ILE A 116 0.39 8.11 7.29
CA ILE A 116 0.07 7.73 5.92
C ILE A 116 0.82 8.64 4.95
N VAL A 117 1.41 8.05 3.91
CA VAL A 117 1.86 8.79 2.73
C VAL A 117 1.40 8.11 1.46
N CYS A 118 0.93 8.90 0.50
CA CYS A 118 0.61 8.42 -0.83
C CYS A 118 1.64 8.94 -1.84
N PHE A 119 2.21 8.05 -2.65
CA PHE A 119 2.99 8.37 -3.83
C PHE A 119 2.14 8.10 -5.06
N GLN A 120 1.95 9.11 -5.90
CA GLN A 120 1.21 8.96 -7.14
C GLN A 120 2.00 9.54 -8.33
N ASN A 121 2.17 8.73 -9.36
CA ASN A 121 2.77 9.13 -10.62
C ASN A 121 1.87 10.13 -11.36
N ILE A 122 2.47 11.14 -12.00
CA ILE A 122 1.72 12.22 -12.65
C ILE A 122 0.76 11.67 -13.72
N ARG A 123 1.26 10.76 -14.55
CA ARG A 123 0.54 10.18 -15.69
C ARG A 123 0.38 8.67 -15.56
N ASP A 124 0.15 8.19 -14.34
CA ASP A 124 -0.14 6.77 -14.12
C ASP A 124 -1.33 6.35 -15.01
N PRO A 125 -1.23 5.24 -15.76
CA PRO A 125 -2.28 4.81 -16.69
C PRO A 125 -3.58 4.39 -16.00
N PHE A 126 -3.57 4.09 -14.69
CA PHE A 126 -4.75 3.64 -13.96
C PHE A 126 -5.47 4.75 -13.20
N ALA A 127 -4.74 5.79 -12.74
CA ALA A 127 -5.29 7.02 -12.17
C ALA A 127 -4.19 8.07 -12.00
N GLY A 128 -4.31 9.24 -12.63
CA GLY A 128 -3.29 10.28 -12.54
C GLY A 128 -3.22 10.95 -11.15
N TYR A 129 -2.14 11.68 -10.88
CA TYR A 129 -1.96 12.42 -9.63
C TYR A 129 -3.16 13.33 -9.28
N ALA A 130 -3.71 14.05 -10.26
CA ALA A 130 -4.83 14.97 -10.01
C ALA A 130 -6.09 14.25 -9.53
N GLU A 131 -6.37 13.07 -10.10
CA GLU A 131 -7.51 12.23 -9.75
C GLU A 131 -7.36 11.66 -8.34
N VAL A 132 -6.20 11.07 -8.03
CA VAL A 132 -5.92 10.53 -6.70
C VAL A 132 -5.86 11.62 -5.64
N LYS A 133 -5.32 12.80 -5.97
CA LYS A 133 -5.34 13.96 -5.06
C LYS A 133 -6.76 14.37 -4.69
N LYS A 134 -7.65 14.48 -5.69
CA LYS A 134 -9.07 14.78 -5.45
C LYS A 134 -9.71 13.70 -4.58
N PHE A 135 -9.48 12.43 -4.92
CA PHE A 135 -10.01 11.30 -4.15
C PHE A 135 -9.57 11.31 -2.68
N LEU A 136 -8.26 11.38 -2.42
CA LEU A 136 -7.75 11.38 -1.05
C LEU A 136 -8.13 12.65 -0.27
N SER A 137 -8.28 13.81 -0.93
CA SER A 137 -8.78 15.02 -0.26
C SER A 137 -10.21 14.86 0.28
N LEU A 138 -11.02 14.00 -0.36
CA LEU A 138 -12.35 13.64 0.13
C LEU A 138 -12.31 12.59 1.23
N VAL A 139 -11.26 11.76 1.29
CA VAL A 139 -11.04 10.76 2.34
C VAL A 139 -10.57 11.44 3.61
N ASN A 140 -9.42 12.11 3.53
CA ASN A 140 -8.82 12.89 4.60
C ASN A 140 -7.82 13.88 3.98
N PRO A 141 -8.08 15.21 4.05
CA PRO A 141 -7.23 16.22 3.42
C PRO A 141 -5.84 16.37 4.05
N GLU A 142 -5.60 15.82 5.24
CA GLU A 142 -4.31 15.88 5.93
C GLU A 142 -3.33 14.80 5.44
N ILE A 143 -3.81 13.80 4.69
CA ILE A 143 -2.94 12.76 4.12
C ILE A 143 -1.97 13.40 3.13
N LYS A 144 -0.67 13.17 3.35
CA LYS A 144 0.37 13.67 2.46
C LYS A 144 0.36 12.91 1.13
N ILE A 145 0.28 13.64 0.02
CA ILE A 145 0.29 13.08 -1.34
C ILE A 145 1.49 13.65 -2.10
N ILE A 146 2.47 12.80 -2.38
CA ILE A 146 3.70 13.15 -3.06
C ILE A 146 3.54 12.85 -4.55
N LYS A 147 3.70 13.91 -5.36
CA LYS A 147 3.65 13.86 -6.82
C LYS A 147 4.96 13.32 -7.36
N MET A 148 4.91 12.22 -8.11
CA MET A 148 6.11 11.56 -8.63
C MET A 148 6.19 11.63 -10.16
N PRO A 149 7.37 11.85 -10.76
CA PRO A 149 7.48 12.33 -12.14
C PRO A 149 7.13 11.30 -13.22
N GLN A 150 7.06 10.00 -12.87
CA GLN A 150 6.86 8.94 -13.87
C GLN A 150 5.46 8.93 -14.47
N SER A 151 5.36 8.22 -15.59
CA SER A 151 4.16 8.03 -16.41
C SER A 151 3.74 6.56 -16.55
N ASP A 152 4.42 5.66 -15.84
CA ASP A 152 4.07 4.25 -15.77
C ASP A 152 3.45 3.92 -14.40
N HIS A 153 3.26 2.62 -14.14
CA HIS A 153 2.76 2.10 -12.86
C HIS A 153 3.87 1.39 -12.06
N HIS A 154 5.15 1.79 -12.17
CA HIS A 154 6.28 1.05 -11.60
C HIS A 154 6.58 1.41 -10.13
N TYR A 155 6.70 2.70 -9.78
CA TYR A 155 6.95 3.21 -8.42
C TYR A 155 8.31 2.81 -7.76
N PRO A 156 9.46 3.14 -8.36
CA PRO A 156 10.80 2.80 -7.85
C PRO A 156 11.32 3.80 -6.79
N TYR A 157 10.49 4.19 -5.82
CA TYR A 157 10.79 5.32 -4.91
C TYR A 157 11.35 4.87 -3.55
N PHE A 158 12.34 3.98 -3.59
CA PHE A 158 12.85 3.27 -2.41
C PHE A 158 13.40 4.20 -1.32
N ALA A 159 14.12 5.25 -1.70
CA ALA A 159 14.66 6.25 -0.77
C ALA A 159 13.54 7.01 -0.03
N GLU A 160 12.47 7.36 -0.73
CA GLU A 160 11.31 8.02 -0.12
C GLU A 160 10.57 7.09 0.84
N PHE A 161 10.48 5.80 0.51
CA PHE A 161 9.91 4.80 1.40
C PHE A 161 10.74 4.67 2.69
N GLN A 162 12.06 4.62 2.56
CA GLN A 162 12.97 4.60 3.72
C GLN A 162 12.81 5.84 4.59
N LYS A 163 12.80 7.03 3.97
CA LYS A 163 12.66 8.30 4.69
C LYS A 163 11.39 8.33 5.53
N PHE A 164 10.26 7.94 4.94
CA PHE A 164 8.98 7.95 5.65
C PHE A 164 8.90 6.89 6.77
N LEU A 165 9.44 5.70 6.53
CA LEU A 165 9.36 4.63 7.53
C LEU A 165 10.28 4.87 8.74
N PHE A 166 11.43 5.51 8.52
CA PHE A 166 12.51 5.56 9.53
C PHE A 166 12.84 6.95 10.06
N ASP A 167 12.10 7.99 9.68
CA ASP A 167 12.25 9.38 10.18
C ASP A 167 13.71 9.87 10.17
N TYR A 168 14.27 9.99 8.96
CA TYR A 168 15.55 10.68 8.72
C TYR A 168 15.38 12.21 8.67
#